data_AF-A0A6P0IED4-F1
#
_entry.id   AF-A0A6P0IED4-F1
#
_cell.length_a   1.000
_cell.length_b   1.000
_cell.length_c   1.000
_cell.angle_alpha   90.00
_cell.angle_beta   90.00
_cell.angle_gamma   90.00
#
_symmetry.space_group_name_H-M   'P 1'
#
loop_
_entity.id
_entity.type
_entity.pdbx_description
1 polymer ?
#
loop_
_entity_poly.entity_id
_entity_poly.type
_entity_poly.pdbx_seq_one_letter_code
_entity_poly.pdbx_strand_id
1 'polypeptide(L)'
;PKFCSDIYAVGMMGIEVLTGVHVNQFPTDRSTGEIIWKNQVNVSEKFARVLDKMVLYDWRNRYKTVDEVITALPPFTPPLPSCRSWVKIVLGIGVTYSFVLASVVISNIMRMQKEPFSGTPTSNKLHANYFNLEKLLGEQKWKEADQETENIMLQVANRKSEGWLERNSIYNFPCSDFKKIDRL
;
A
#
# COMPACT_ATOMS: atom_id res chain seq x y z
N PRO A 1 16.93 -6.27 11.19
CA PRO A 1 16.29 -6.33 9.84
C PRO A 1 16.85 -7.51 9.01
N LYS A 2 15.98 -8.42 8.56
CA LYS A 2 16.31 -9.45 7.57
C LYS A 2 15.45 -9.19 6.35
N PHE A 3 15.97 -9.27 5.12
CA PHE A 3 15.20 -9.08 3.88
C PHE A 3 13.94 -9.97 3.82
N CYS A 4 13.99 -11.15 4.43
CA CYS A 4 12.84 -12.05 4.55
C CYS A 4 11.68 -11.48 5.41
N SER A 5 11.89 -10.40 6.16
CA SER A 5 10.84 -9.67 6.89
C SER A 5 10.08 -8.75 5.95
N ASP A 6 10.76 -8.08 5.02
CA ASP A 6 10.11 -7.20 4.04
C ASP A 6 9.23 -8.02 3.07
N ILE A 7 9.74 -9.18 2.63
CA ILE A 7 8.96 -10.14 1.82
C ILE A 7 7.69 -10.59 2.55
N TYR A 8 7.77 -10.82 3.86
CA TYR A 8 6.63 -11.20 4.67
C TYR A 8 5.60 -10.07 4.73
N ALA A 9 6.03 -8.84 5.01
CA ALA A 9 5.15 -7.68 5.08
C ALA A 9 4.42 -7.44 3.73
N VAL A 10 5.13 -7.53 2.61
CA VAL A 10 4.53 -7.42 1.26
C VAL A 10 3.55 -8.56 0.99
N GLY A 11 3.86 -9.79 1.41
CA GLY A 11 2.95 -10.93 1.28
C GLY A 11 1.66 -10.74 2.07
N MET A 12 1.76 -10.30 3.33
CA MET A 12 0.60 -10.01 4.18
C MET A 12 -0.26 -8.89 3.60
N MET A 13 0.36 -7.82 3.11
CA MET A 13 -0.34 -6.73 2.44
C MET A 13 -1.06 -7.21 1.17
N GLY A 14 -0.41 -8.09 0.38
CA GLY A 14 -1.04 -8.69 -0.80
C GLY A 14 -2.30 -9.48 -0.45
N ILE A 15 -2.26 -10.27 0.62
CA ILE A 15 -3.40 -11.07 1.09
C ILE A 15 -4.53 -10.18 1.64
N GLU A 16 -4.19 -9.14 2.40
CA GLU A 16 -5.15 -8.15 2.89
C GLU A 16 -5.86 -7.44 1.73
N VAL A 17 -5.13 -7.02 0.70
CA VAL A 17 -5.73 -6.38 -0.49
C VAL A 17 -6.64 -7.33 -1.26
N LEU A 18 -6.31 -8.62 -1.32
CA LEU A 18 -7.11 -9.62 -2.04
C LEU A 18 -8.40 -10.00 -1.30
N THR A 19 -8.33 -10.08 0.02
CA THR A 19 -9.45 -10.54 0.87
C THR A 19 -10.30 -9.39 1.40
N GLY A 20 -9.73 -8.19 1.50
CA GLY A 20 -10.34 -7.05 2.19
C GLY A 20 -10.37 -7.21 3.72
N VAL A 21 -9.69 -8.23 4.27
CA VAL A 21 -9.65 -8.54 5.70
C VAL A 21 -8.32 -8.10 6.29
N HIS A 22 -8.37 -7.41 7.42
CA HIS A 22 -7.19 -6.88 8.09
C HIS A 22 -6.33 -8.00 8.71
N VAL A 23 -5.00 -7.83 8.71
CA VAL A 23 -4.00 -8.83 9.13
C VAL A 23 -4.33 -9.52 10.46
N ASN A 24 -4.79 -8.76 11.46
CA ASN A 24 -5.07 -9.28 12.80
C ASN A 24 -6.35 -10.12 12.90
N GLN A 25 -7.15 -10.19 11.83
CA GLN A 25 -8.44 -10.90 11.80
C GLN A 25 -8.33 -12.26 11.09
N PHE A 26 -7.19 -12.59 10.49
CA PHE A 26 -7.05 -13.89 9.82
C PHE A 26 -7.03 -15.03 10.83
N PRO A 27 -7.87 -16.07 10.64
CA PRO A 27 -7.75 -17.29 11.42
C PRO A 27 -6.38 -17.92 11.15
N THR A 28 -5.73 -18.39 12.21
CA THR A 28 -4.42 -19.05 12.12
C THR A 28 -4.58 -20.53 12.46
N ASP A 29 -3.86 -21.40 11.76
CA ASP A 29 -3.76 -22.80 12.12
C ASP A 29 -3.01 -22.95 13.45
N ARG A 30 -3.61 -23.64 14.43
CA ARG A 30 -3.03 -23.84 15.76
C ARG A 30 -1.76 -24.70 15.75
N SER A 31 -1.59 -25.53 14.73
CA SER A 31 -0.47 -26.47 14.64
C SER A 31 0.75 -25.87 13.93
N THR A 32 0.55 -25.03 12.92
CA THR A 32 1.63 -24.46 12.10
C THR A 32 1.89 -22.97 12.38
N GLY A 33 0.90 -22.24 12.93
CA GLY A 33 0.97 -20.79 13.06
C GLY A 33 0.78 -20.05 11.74
N GLU A 34 0.33 -20.73 10.68
CA GLU A 34 0.10 -20.15 9.36
C GLU A 34 -1.31 -19.58 9.22
N ILE A 35 -1.44 -18.49 8.46
CA ILE A 35 -2.72 -17.83 8.23
C ILE A 35 -3.59 -18.62 7.24
N ILE A 36 -4.89 -18.69 7.52
CA ILE A 36 -5.89 -19.37 6.70
C ILE A 36 -6.68 -18.29 5.95
N TRP A 37 -6.30 -18.02 4.70
CA TRP A 37 -6.85 -16.92 3.89
C TRP A 37 -7.51 -17.37 2.58
N LYS A 38 -7.08 -18.52 2.01
CA LYS A 38 -7.54 -19.00 0.68
C LYS A 38 -9.03 -19.28 0.59
N ASN A 39 -9.69 -19.56 1.71
CA ASN A 39 -11.13 -19.77 1.78
C ASN A 39 -11.94 -18.47 1.57
N GLN A 40 -11.29 -17.30 1.62
CA GLN A 40 -11.95 -16.01 1.53
C GLN A 40 -11.90 -15.40 0.12
N VAL A 41 -11.03 -15.89 -0.77
CA VAL A 41 -10.83 -15.31 -2.10
C VAL A 41 -10.56 -16.36 -3.16
N ASN A 42 -11.08 -16.16 -4.37
CA ASN A 42 -10.80 -17.02 -5.51
C ASN A 42 -9.59 -16.50 -6.30
N VAL A 43 -8.43 -17.13 -6.12
CA VAL A 43 -7.18 -16.80 -6.83
C VAL A 43 -6.59 -18.06 -7.48
N SER A 44 -5.74 -17.88 -8.49
CA SER A 44 -5.04 -19.02 -9.11
C SER A 44 -4.19 -19.75 -8.07
N GLU A 45 -4.23 -21.08 -8.09
CA GLU A 45 -3.49 -21.90 -7.12
C GLU A 45 -1.98 -21.63 -7.15
N LYS A 46 -1.43 -21.36 -8.34
CA LYS A 46 -0.01 -21.01 -8.49
C LYS A 46 0.34 -19.72 -7.77
N PHE A 47 -0.49 -18.68 -7.89
CA PHE A 47 -0.27 -17.42 -7.19
C PHE A 47 -0.49 -17.56 -5.68
N ALA A 48 -1.51 -18.32 -5.27
CA ALA A 48 -1.77 -18.61 -3.85
C ALA A 48 -0.56 -19.26 -3.17
N ARG A 49 0.08 -20.25 -3.82
CA ARG A 49 1.30 -20.89 -3.30
C ARG A 49 2.47 -19.93 -3.13
N VAL A 50 2.61 -18.95 -4.02
CA VAL A 50 3.65 -17.92 -3.89
C VAL A 50 3.38 -17.06 -2.66
N LEU A 51 2.15 -16.58 -2.50
CA LEU A 51 1.75 -15.80 -1.34
C LEU A 51 1.93 -16.58 -0.03
N ASP A 52 1.52 -17.85 0.03
CA ASP A 52 1.73 -18.70 1.22
C ASP A 52 3.22 -18.75 1.60
N LYS A 53 4.10 -19.02 0.63
CA LYS A 53 5.54 -19.11 0.89
C LYS A 53 6.15 -17.76 1.28
N MET A 54 5.57 -16.63 0.86
CA MET A 54 5.97 -15.30 1.34
C MET A 54 5.57 -15.07 2.80
N VAL A 55 4.44 -15.64 3.26
CA VAL A 55 3.88 -15.40 4.59
C VAL A 55 4.06 -16.54 5.60
N LEU A 56 4.92 -17.52 5.31
CA LEU A 56 5.21 -18.60 6.28
C LEU A 56 5.70 -18.03 7.61
N TYR A 57 5.21 -18.61 8.71
CA TYR A 57 5.61 -18.25 10.06
C TYR A 57 7.09 -18.53 10.30
N ASP A 58 7.58 -19.71 9.89
CA ASP A 58 9.02 -20.01 9.93
C ASP A 58 9.76 -19.29 8.80
N TRP A 59 10.42 -18.19 9.18
CA TRP A 59 11.25 -17.39 8.28
C TRP A 59 12.36 -18.20 7.59
N ARG A 60 12.76 -19.37 8.12
CA ARG A 60 13.75 -20.24 7.49
C ARG A 60 13.24 -20.87 6.21
N ASN A 61 11.94 -21.10 6.09
CA ASN A 61 11.31 -21.76 4.94
C ASN A 61 10.75 -20.76 3.91
N ARG A 62 10.76 -19.45 4.25
CA ARG A 62 10.40 -18.36 3.33
C ARG A 62 11.43 -18.13 2.24
N TYR A 63 10.99 -17.43 1.19
CA TYR A 63 11.86 -16.84 0.17
C TYR A 63 12.98 -15.99 0.80
N LYS A 64 14.21 -16.16 0.32
CA LYS A 64 15.38 -15.44 0.86
C LYS A 64 15.66 -14.13 0.15
N THR A 65 15.32 -14.07 -1.12
CA THR A 65 15.55 -12.92 -1.99
C THR A 65 14.31 -12.60 -2.80
N VAL A 66 14.22 -11.36 -3.28
CA VAL A 66 13.14 -10.93 -4.18
C VAL A 66 13.21 -11.66 -5.52
N ASP A 67 14.40 -12.00 -6.00
CA ASP A 67 14.58 -12.74 -7.26
C ASP A 67 13.90 -14.13 -7.21
N GLU A 68 13.96 -14.80 -6.05
CA GLU A 68 13.31 -16.10 -5.84
C GLU A 68 11.77 -15.96 -5.91
N VAL A 69 11.23 -14.85 -5.39
CA VAL A 69 9.79 -14.51 -5.48
C VAL A 69 9.39 -14.22 -6.92
N ILE A 70 10.13 -13.34 -7.60
CA ILE A 70 9.87 -12.95 -9.00
C ILE A 70 9.87 -14.17 -9.91
N THR A 71 10.83 -15.08 -9.72
CA THR A 71 10.93 -16.32 -10.50
C THR A 71 9.75 -17.25 -10.24
N ALA A 72 9.19 -17.25 -9.02
CA ALA A 72 8.07 -18.11 -8.66
C ALA A 72 6.71 -17.56 -9.14
N LEU A 73 6.59 -16.25 -9.36
CA LEU A 73 5.37 -15.62 -9.83
C LEU A 73 4.99 -16.13 -11.24
N PRO A 74 3.69 -16.38 -11.51
CA PRO A 74 3.25 -16.64 -12.87
C PRO A 74 3.55 -15.41 -13.75
N PRO A 75 3.95 -15.61 -15.02
CA PRO A 75 4.18 -14.50 -15.93
C PRO A 75 2.89 -13.68 -16.04
N PHE A 76 3.00 -12.36 -15.85
CA PHE A 76 1.90 -11.45 -16.12
C PHE A 76 1.64 -11.46 -17.62
N THR A 77 0.63 -12.23 -18.04
CA THR A 77 0.10 -12.16 -19.39
C THR A 77 -1.13 -11.26 -19.31
N PRO A 78 -1.01 -9.95 -19.60
CA PRO A 78 -2.22 -9.17 -19.78
C PRO A 78 -2.99 -9.81 -20.94
N PRO A 79 -4.32 -9.98 -20.86
CA PRO A 79 -5.10 -10.30 -22.04
C PRO A 79 -4.80 -9.18 -23.04
N LEU A 80 -4.13 -9.52 -24.15
CA LEU A 80 -3.85 -8.56 -25.20
C LEU A 80 -5.20 -7.95 -25.59
N PRO A 81 -5.41 -6.63 -25.44
CA PRO A 81 -6.50 -6.01 -26.16
C PRO A 81 -6.19 -6.23 -27.64
N SER A 82 -7.11 -6.86 -28.36
CA SER A 82 -7.08 -6.83 -29.82
C SER A 82 -7.25 -5.36 -30.24
N CYS A 83 -6.13 -4.65 -30.35
CA CYS A 83 -6.05 -3.31 -30.90
C CYS A 83 -6.36 -3.38 -32.39
N ARG A 84 -7.63 -3.56 -32.77
CA ARG A 84 -8.01 -3.61 -34.19
C ARG A 84 -9.35 -2.98 -34.56
N SER A 85 -10.00 -2.19 -33.69
CA SER A 85 -11.23 -1.49 -34.11
C SER A 85 -11.50 -0.13 -33.45
N TRP A 86 -10.45 0.62 -33.10
CA TRP A 86 -10.59 2.03 -32.71
C TRP A 86 -10.36 3.01 -33.88
N VAL A 87 -9.88 2.52 -35.04
CA VAL A 87 -9.54 3.35 -36.21
C VAL A 87 -10.78 3.73 -37.06
N LYS A 88 -11.95 3.11 -36.86
CA LYS A 88 -13.13 3.31 -37.74
C LYS A 88 -14.12 4.40 -37.32
N ILE A 89 -13.92 5.08 -36.19
CA ILE A 89 -14.91 6.07 -35.68
C ILE A 89 -14.61 7.51 -36.12
N VAL A 90 -13.44 7.82 -36.71
CA VAL A 90 -12.99 9.22 -36.90
C VAL A 90 -13.41 9.86 -38.25
N LEU A 91 -14.13 9.19 -39.15
CA LEU A 91 -14.39 9.73 -40.52
C LEU A 91 -15.86 9.80 -40.96
N GLY A 92 -16.81 10.02 -40.06
CA GLY A 92 -18.17 10.28 -40.49
C GLY A 92 -19.11 10.57 -39.35
N ILE A 93 -19.18 11.85 -38.94
CA ILE A 93 -20.41 12.60 -38.62
C ILE A 93 -19.98 13.98 -38.12
N GLY A 94 -20.31 15.00 -38.91
CA GLY A 94 -20.85 16.28 -38.45
C GLY A 94 -20.02 17.13 -37.49
N VAL A 95 -19.24 18.05 -38.06
CA VAL A 95 -18.92 19.35 -37.45
C VAL A 95 -20.21 19.98 -36.91
N THR A 96 -20.37 20.12 -35.58
CA THR A 96 -21.06 21.25 -34.89
C THR A 96 -21.31 21.05 -33.38
N TYR A 97 -21.25 19.84 -32.81
CA TYR A 97 -21.57 19.65 -31.37
C TYR A 97 -20.38 19.50 -30.41
N SER A 98 -19.14 19.72 -30.87
CA SER A 98 -17.93 19.50 -30.04
C SER A 98 -17.45 20.74 -29.28
N PHE A 99 -18.03 21.93 -29.49
CA PHE A 99 -17.49 23.16 -28.87
C PHE A 99 -18.13 23.54 -27.53
N VAL A 100 -19.29 22.98 -27.16
CA VAL A 100 -19.97 23.34 -25.90
C VAL A 100 -19.91 22.21 -24.85
N LEU A 101 -19.75 20.94 -25.26
CA LEU A 101 -19.45 19.88 -24.29
C LEU A 101 -18.00 19.91 -23.79
N ALA A 102 -17.08 20.50 -24.57
CA ALA A 102 -15.71 20.67 -24.12
C ALA A 102 -15.62 21.59 -22.88
N SER A 103 -16.41 22.67 -22.76
CA SER A 103 -16.31 23.56 -21.59
C SER A 103 -16.82 22.92 -20.30
N VAL A 104 -17.89 22.10 -20.35
CA VAL A 104 -18.42 21.44 -19.14
C VAL A 104 -17.60 20.22 -18.79
N VAL A 105 -17.13 19.46 -19.79
CA VAL A 105 -16.30 18.27 -19.57
C VAL A 105 -14.87 18.66 -19.16
N ILE A 106 -14.30 19.78 -19.64
CA ILE A 106 -13.04 20.32 -19.11
C ILE A 106 -13.21 20.79 -17.66
N SER A 107 -14.36 21.35 -17.27
CA SER A 107 -14.62 21.73 -15.87
C SER A 107 -14.59 20.53 -14.92
N ASN A 108 -15.07 19.36 -15.36
CA ASN A 108 -15.04 18.13 -14.56
C ASN A 108 -13.78 17.27 -14.77
N ILE A 109 -12.99 17.47 -15.84
CA ILE A 109 -11.74 16.72 -16.11
C ILE A 109 -10.49 17.49 -15.63
N MET A 110 -10.58 18.79 -15.33
CA MET A 110 -9.55 19.57 -14.61
C MET A 110 -9.45 19.22 -13.10
N ARG A 111 -9.64 17.96 -12.73
CA ARG A 111 -9.45 17.48 -11.34
C ARG A 111 -8.42 16.36 -11.19
N MET A 112 -7.51 16.19 -12.15
CA MET A 112 -6.39 15.23 -12.08
C MET A 112 -5.09 15.79 -12.69
N GLN A 113 -4.84 17.10 -12.55
CA GLN A 113 -3.47 17.63 -12.56
C GLN A 113 -3.30 18.67 -11.44
N LYS A 114 -3.06 18.14 -10.25
CA LYS A 114 -2.13 18.67 -9.25
C LYS A 114 -1.92 17.52 -8.27
N GLU A 115 -0.74 16.93 -8.13
CA GLU A 115 0.51 17.62 -7.87
C GLU A 115 1.64 17.06 -8.75
N PRO A 116 2.51 17.91 -9.33
CA PRO A 116 3.86 17.47 -9.68
C PRO A 116 4.52 16.91 -8.41
N PHE A 117 5.45 15.96 -8.56
CA PHE A 117 6.38 15.59 -7.49
C PHE A 117 7.11 16.87 -7.04
N SER A 118 6.54 17.57 -6.06
CA SER A 118 7.08 18.79 -5.51
C SER A 118 8.19 18.38 -4.56
N GLY A 119 9.35 18.07 -5.14
CA GLY A 119 10.61 18.37 -4.49
C GLY A 119 10.71 19.88 -4.32
N THR A 120 9.99 20.44 -3.36
CA THR A 120 10.24 21.77 -2.83
C THR A 120 10.78 21.61 -1.40
N PRO A 121 11.79 22.39 -1.01
CA PRO A 121 12.40 22.34 0.31
C PRO A 121 11.46 22.99 1.33
N THR A 122 10.38 22.30 1.67
CA THR A 122 9.56 22.67 2.80
C THR A 122 10.36 22.26 4.03
N SER A 123 11.10 23.23 4.56
CA SER A 123 11.38 23.48 5.98
C SER A 123 11.21 22.27 6.89
N ASN A 124 12.25 21.91 7.64
CA ASN A 124 12.28 20.91 8.73
C ASN A 124 11.24 21.21 9.85
N LYS A 125 9.97 21.34 9.51
CA LYS A 125 8.87 21.59 10.41
C LYS A 125 8.13 20.28 10.58
N LEU A 126 8.34 19.69 11.74
CA LEU A 126 7.64 18.50 12.18
C LEU A 126 6.20 18.88 12.52
N HIS A 127 5.27 17.99 12.19
CA HIS A 127 3.84 18.16 12.44
C HIS A 127 3.43 17.59 13.81
N ALA A 128 4.30 16.79 14.42
CA ALA A 128 4.12 16.24 15.76
C ALA A 128 5.33 16.44 16.68
N ASN A 129 5.09 16.25 17.97
CA ASN A 129 6.14 16.22 19.00
C ASN A 129 6.56 14.77 19.25
N TYR A 130 7.86 14.50 19.13
CA TYR A 130 8.45 13.17 19.25
C TYR A 130 9.15 12.93 20.60
N PHE A 131 9.13 13.91 21.50
CA PHE A 131 9.85 13.85 22.78
C PHE A 131 9.50 12.61 23.62
N ASN A 132 8.22 12.28 23.69
CA ASN A 132 7.77 11.09 24.43
C ASN A 132 8.27 9.81 23.78
N LEU A 133 8.24 9.73 22.45
CA LEU A 133 8.71 8.58 21.71
C LEU A 133 10.22 8.38 21.91
N GLU A 134 11.02 9.45 21.80
CA GLU A 134 12.46 9.43 22.09
C GLU A 134 12.76 8.94 23.51
N LYS A 135 11.99 9.43 24.49
CA LYS A 135 12.14 8.99 25.88
C LYS A 135 11.82 7.50 26.04
N LEU A 136 10.72 7.03 25.46
CA LEU A 136 10.30 5.63 25.56
C LEU A 136 11.31 4.68 24.91
N LEU A 137 11.86 5.07 23.75
CA LEU A 137 12.92 4.33 23.07
C LEU A 137 14.22 4.31 23.89
N GLY A 138 14.60 5.44 24.51
CA GLY A 138 15.75 5.52 25.41
C GLY A 138 15.60 4.67 26.68
N GLU A 139 14.37 4.49 27.17
CA GLU A 139 14.02 3.64 28.32
C GLU A 139 13.78 2.15 27.93
N GLN A 140 13.96 1.77 26.66
CA GLN A 140 13.69 0.42 26.13
C GLN A 140 12.26 -0.09 26.33
N LYS A 141 11.29 0.84 26.40
CA LYS A 141 9.86 0.55 26.55
C LYS A 141 9.19 0.40 25.19
N TRP A 142 9.52 -0.68 24.48
CA TRP A 142 9.12 -0.90 23.09
C TRP A 142 7.60 -0.93 22.89
N LYS A 143 6.88 -1.57 23.82
CA LYS A 143 5.41 -1.70 23.73
C LYS A 143 4.73 -0.34 23.81
N GLU A 144 5.17 0.52 24.73
CA GLU A 144 4.68 1.88 24.90
C GLU A 144 5.14 2.77 23.73
N ALA A 145 6.36 2.57 23.22
CA ALA A 145 6.88 3.30 22.06
C ALA A 145 6.07 3.00 20.79
N ASP A 146 5.67 1.74 20.57
CA ASP A 146 4.81 1.35 19.45
C ASP A 146 3.44 2.05 19.53
N GLN A 147 2.85 2.12 20.73
CA GLN A 147 1.59 2.82 20.96
C GLN A 147 1.70 4.34 20.74
N GLU A 148 2.80 4.95 21.18
CA GLU A 148 3.04 6.38 20.94
C GLU A 148 3.32 6.66 19.45
N THR A 149 4.00 5.75 18.76
CA THR A 149 4.21 5.83 17.31
C THR A 149 2.88 5.82 16.58
N GLU A 150 1.95 4.93 16.94
CA GLU A 150 0.60 4.90 16.36
C GLU A 150 -0.15 6.21 16.61
N ASN A 151 -0.14 6.74 17.84
CA ASN A 151 -0.80 7.99 18.20
C ASN A 151 -0.22 9.19 17.42
N ILE A 152 1.10 9.23 17.23
CA ILE A 152 1.77 10.26 16.43
C ILE A 152 1.40 10.12 14.95
N MET A 153 1.41 8.91 14.41
CA MET A 153 1.02 8.66 13.02
C MET A 153 -0.43 9.10 12.76
N LEU A 154 -1.35 8.78 13.67
CA LEU A 154 -2.74 9.25 13.62
C LEU A 154 -2.85 10.77 13.80
N GLN A 155 -2.01 11.38 14.63
CA GLN A 155 -1.94 12.84 14.78
C GLN A 155 -1.56 13.52 13.47
N VAL A 156 -0.46 13.08 12.87
CA VAL A 156 0.11 13.68 11.67
C VAL A 156 -0.85 13.48 10.48
N ALA A 157 -1.54 12.35 10.43
CA ALA A 157 -2.59 12.07 9.45
C ALA A 157 -3.93 12.79 9.74
N ASN A 158 -4.04 13.53 10.84
CA ASN A 158 -5.28 14.18 11.31
C ASN A 158 -6.47 13.20 11.49
N ARG A 159 -6.19 12.00 12.02
CA ARG A 159 -7.14 10.88 12.16
C ARG A 159 -7.20 10.29 13.56
N LYS A 160 -6.83 11.07 14.59
CA LYS A 160 -6.91 10.63 15.98
C LYS A 160 -8.30 10.13 16.40
N SER A 161 -9.37 10.73 15.87
CA SER A 161 -10.75 10.34 16.19
C SER A 161 -11.17 9.01 15.56
N GLU A 162 -10.52 8.60 14.48
CA GLU A 162 -10.84 7.33 13.81
C GLU A 162 -10.03 6.18 14.43
N GLY A 163 -8.78 6.42 14.84
CA GLY A 163 -7.97 5.36 15.44
C GLY A 163 -7.37 4.40 14.40
N TRP A 164 -7.52 4.67 13.11
CA TRP A 164 -6.83 3.96 12.03
C TRP A 164 -6.41 4.90 10.89
N LEU A 165 -5.33 4.52 10.19
CA LEU A 165 -4.90 5.19 8.97
C LEU A 165 -5.64 4.62 7.76
N GLU A 166 -6.14 5.51 6.92
CA GLU A 166 -6.71 5.14 5.63
C GLU A 166 -5.67 5.31 4.52
N ARG A 167 -5.84 4.57 3.41
CA ARG A 167 -4.94 4.59 2.25
C ARG A 167 -4.55 6.01 1.80
N ASN A 168 -5.52 6.93 1.71
CA ASN A 168 -5.26 8.31 1.29
C ASN A 168 -4.37 9.07 2.29
N SER A 169 -4.50 8.80 3.59
CA SER A 169 -3.69 9.42 4.63
C SER A 169 -2.26 8.89 4.64
N ILE A 170 -2.06 7.63 4.25
CA ILE A 170 -0.73 7.04 4.06
C ILE A 170 -0.03 7.71 2.87
N TYR A 171 -0.73 7.88 1.74
CA TYR A 171 -0.15 8.52 0.54
C TYR A 171 0.23 9.99 0.75
N ASN A 172 -0.53 10.70 1.59
CA ASN A 172 -0.31 12.12 1.87
C ASN A 172 0.49 12.37 3.15
N PHE A 173 1.05 11.33 3.76
CA PHE A 173 1.78 11.48 5.01
C PHE A 173 3.09 12.28 4.80
N PRO A 174 3.39 13.29 5.63
CA PRO A 174 4.59 14.10 5.47
C PRO A 174 5.89 13.31 5.58
N CYS A 175 6.72 13.38 4.54
CA CYS A 175 8.02 12.71 4.50
C CYS A 175 8.97 13.15 5.63
N SER A 176 8.88 14.40 6.11
CA SER A 176 9.68 14.92 7.22
C SER A 176 9.45 14.15 8.52
N ASP A 177 8.20 13.86 8.80
CA ASP A 177 7.73 13.17 10.00
C ASP A 177 8.04 11.67 9.91
N PHE A 178 7.84 11.06 8.74
CA PHE A 178 8.31 9.69 8.47
C PHE A 178 9.83 9.55 8.66
N LYS A 179 10.60 10.49 8.10
CA LYS A 179 12.07 10.49 8.21
C LYS A 179 12.55 10.73 9.63
N LYS A 180 11.76 11.44 10.46
CA LYS A 180 12.08 11.61 11.88
C LYS A 180 11.86 10.30 12.62
N ILE A 181 10.72 9.63 12.43
CA ILE A 181 10.41 8.32 13.05
C ILE A 181 11.46 7.28 12.69
N ASP A 182 11.83 7.16 11.41
CA ASP A 182 12.83 6.19 10.90
C ASP A 182 14.23 6.35 11.52
N ARG A 183 14.55 7.52 12.06
CA ARG A 183 15.87 7.86 12.62
C ARG A 183 15.96 7.69 14.15
N LEU A 184 14.85 7.43 14.82
CA LEU A 184 14.79 7.21 16.27
C LEU A 184 15.14 5.76 16.60
#